data_AF-A0A256BMV6-F1
#
_entry.id   AF-A0A256BMV6-F1
#
_cell.length_a   1.000
_cell.length_b   1.000
_cell.length_c   1.000
_cell.angle_alpha   90.00
_cell.angle_beta   90.00
_cell.angle_gamma   90.00
#
_symmetry.space_group_name_H-M   'P 1'
#
loop_
_entity.id
_entity.type
_entity.pdbx_description
1 polymer ?
#
loop_
_entity_poly.entity_id
_entity_poly.type
_entity_poly.pdbx_seq_one_letter_code
_entity_poly.pdbx_strand_id
1 'polypeptide(L)'
;MAKKSREFSELVRQQKWEKASNKSFEKLQKTVKQDFGEDVQMVRNMEGIAKMSEVLKDFIRPYADISQNKKELQRLLETAVTAWDLALMPK
;
A
#
# COMPACT_ATOMS: atom_id res chain seq x y z
N MET A 1 18.64 35.11 8.48
CA MET A 1 18.64 33.68 8.13
C MET A 1 17.22 33.16 8.27
N ALA A 2 16.53 32.95 7.15
CA ALA A 2 15.09 32.68 7.11
C ALA A 2 14.73 31.35 7.78
N LYS A 3 13.77 31.38 8.70
CA LYS A 3 13.14 30.19 9.30
C LYS A 3 12.67 29.28 8.16
N LYS A 4 13.26 28.08 8.01
CA LYS A 4 12.71 27.02 7.16
C LYS A 4 11.26 26.82 7.57
N SER A 5 10.33 27.07 6.64
CA SER A 5 8.90 26.90 6.90
C SER A 5 8.62 25.45 7.31
N ARG A 6 7.56 25.24 8.11
CA ARG A 6 7.10 23.92 8.53
C ARG A 6 6.91 22.97 7.32
N GLU A 7 6.39 23.52 6.23
CA GLU A 7 6.21 22.85 4.94
C GLU A 7 7.54 22.35 4.34
N PHE A 8 8.59 23.17 4.37
CA PHE A 8 9.92 22.76 3.91
C PHE A 8 10.46 21.57 4.72
N SER A 9 10.21 21.55 6.04
CA SER A 9 10.64 20.45 6.90
C SER A 9 9.85 19.17 6.63
N GLU A 10 8.56 19.28 6.31
CA GLU A 10 7.71 18.16 5.92
C GLU A 10 8.12 17.57 4.56
N LEU A 11 8.44 18.41 3.58
CA LEU A 11 8.96 17.99 2.28
C LEU A 11 10.28 17.23 2.41
N VAL A 12 11.21 17.73 3.23
CA VAL A 12 12.48 17.04 3.51
C VAL A 12 12.24 15.70 4.21
N ARG A 13 11.23 15.62 5.08
CA ARG A 13 10.84 14.36 5.72
C ARG A 13 10.32 13.37 4.67
N GLN A 14 9.37 13.77 3.83
CA GLN A 14 8.84 12.94 2.75
C GLN A 14 9.94 12.42 1.82
N GLN A 15 10.85 13.28 1.36
CA GLN A 15 11.98 12.85 0.53
C GLN A 15 12.90 11.81 1.21
N LYS A 16 13.13 11.94 2.52
CA LYS A 16 13.90 10.95 3.28
C LYS A 16 13.18 9.60 3.35
N TRP A 17 11.87 9.61 3.55
CA TRP A 17 11.04 8.39 3.56
C TRP A 17 11.01 7.71 2.19
N GLU A 18 10.90 8.47 1.11
CA GLU A 18 10.95 7.93 -0.25
C GLU A 18 12.31 7.30 -0.56
N LYS A 19 13.42 7.99 -0.22
CA LYS A 19 14.77 7.43 -0.39
C LYS A 19 14.97 6.14 0.39
N ALA A 20 14.52 6.09 1.65
CA ALA A 20 14.57 4.88 2.46
C ALA A 20 13.71 3.75 1.86
N SER A 21 12.51 4.08 1.39
CA SER A 21 11.60 3.13 0.72
C SER A 21 12.17 2.58 -0.58
N ASN A 22 12.87 3.40 -1.38
CA ASN A 22 13.54 2.96 -2.61
C ASN A 22 14.68 1.99 -2.30
N LYS A 23 15.56 2.34 -1.34
CA LYS A 23 16.67 1.46 -0.93
C LYS A 23 16.18 0.10 -0.42
N SER A 24 15.10 0.09 0.36
CA SER A 24 14.49 -1.15 0.84
C SER A 24 13.90 -1.98 -0.30
N PHE A 25 13.29 -1.35 -1.30
CA PHE A 25 12.73 -2.04 -2.46
C PHE A 25 13.81 -2.61 -3.38
N GLU A 26 14.89 -1.88 -3.63
CA GLU A 26 16.06 -2.39 -4.36
C GLU A 26 16.65 -3.64 -3.68
N LYS A 27 16.76 -3.60 -2.34
CA LYS A 27 17.22 -4.75 -1.57
C LYS A 27 16.28 -5.95 -1.72
N LEU A 28 14.97 -5.72 -1.63
CA LEU A 28 13.96 -6.76 -1.82
C LEU A 28 13.99 -7.32 -3.25
N GLN A 29 14.12 -6.48 -4.26
CA GLN A 29 14.23 -6.89 -5.66
C GLN A 29 15.45 -7.76 -5.91
N LYS A 30 16.57 -7.45 -5.25
CA LYS A 30 17.76 -8.30 -5.30
C LYS A 30 17.50 -9.68 -4.70
N THR A 31 16.87 -9.74 -3.52
CA THR A 31 16.53 -11.01 -2.86
C THR A 31 15.56 -11.85 -3.70
N VAL A 32 14.51 -11.23 -4.24
CA VAL A 32 13.51 -11.94 -5.07
C VAL A 32 14.16 -12.51 -6.34
N LYS A 33 15.03 -11.76 -7.01
CA LYS A 33 15.77 -12.27 -8.18
C LYS A 33 16.71 -13.42 -7.83
N GLN A 34 17.30 -13.41 -6.63
CA GLN A 34 18.17 -14.49 -6.17
C GLN A 34 17.40 -15.78 -5.89
N ASP A 35 16.23 -15.67 -5.26
CA ASP A 35 15.46 -16.83 -4.80
C ASP A 35 14.54 -17.41 -5.87
N PHE A 36 14.03 -16.56 -6.78
CA PHE A 36 13.00 -16.95 -7.77
C PHE A 36 13.45 -16.82 -9.24
N GLY A 37 14.69 -16.39 -9.50
CA GLY A 37 15.25 -16.22 -10.84
C GLY A 37 14.97 -14.85 -11.48
N GLU A 38 15.58 -14.61 -12.65
CA GLU A 38 15.50 -13.31 -13.35
C GLU A 38 14.13 -13.03 -13.99
N ASP A 39 13.31 -14.06 -14.19
CA ASP A 39 11.99 -13.96 -14.83
C ASP A 39 10.93 -13.30 -13.93
N VAL A 40 11.23 -13.08 -12.64
CA VAL A 40 10.29 -12.43 -11.71
C VAL A 40 10.40 -10.91 -11.80
N GLN A 41 9.36 -10.28 -12.34
CA GLN A 41 9.22 -8.83 -12.34
C GLN A 41 8.50 -8.34 -11.09
N MET A 42 9.22 -7.57 -10.28
CA MET A 42 8.61 -6.78 -9.20
C MET A 42 8.15 -5.43 -9.76
N VAL A 43 6.86 -5.14 -9.61
CA VAL A 43 6.28 -3.86 -10.06
C VAL A 43 5.91 -3.01 -8.85
N ARG A 44 6.23 -1.71 -8.92
CA ARG A 44 5.87 -0.72 -7.91
C ARG A 44 5.00 0.35 -8.55
N ASN A 45 3.87 0.66 -7.92
CA ASN A 45 2.93 1.71 -8.37
C ASN A 45 2.60 1.61 -9.87
N MET A 46 2.18 0.42 -10.32
CA MET A 46 1.79 0.22 -11.71
C MET A 46 0.62 1.13 -12.06
N GLU A 47 0.81 2.02 -13.05
CA GLU A 47 -0.26 2.90 -13.52
C GLU A 47 -1.42 2.08 -14.06
N GLY A 48 -2.65 2.49 -13.72
CA GLY A 48 -3.87 1.80 -14.13
C GLY A 48 -4.25 0.58 -13.29
N ILE A 49 -3.40 0.14 -12.34
CA ILE A 49 -3.77 -0.92 -11.40
C ILE A 49 -4.15 -0.30 -10.06
N ALA A 50 -5.42 -0.45 -9.68
CA ALA A 50 -5.90 -0.04 -8.38
C ALA A 50 -5.21 -0.85 -7.28
N LYS A 51 -4.69 -0.16 -6.25
CA LYS A 51 -4.09 -0.86 -5.11
C LYS A 51 -5.20 -1.51 -4.29
N MET A 52 -4.94 -2.70 -3.76
CA MET A 52 -5.86 -3.36 -2.82
C MET A 52 -6.26 -2.40 -1.69
N SER A 53 -5.32 -1.65 -1.12
CA SER A 53 -5.63 -0.67 -0.07
C SER A 53 -6.59 0.44 -0.50
N GLU A 54 -6.54 0.86 -1.76
CA GLU A 54 -7.44 1.88 -2.32
C GLU A 54 -8.84 1.28 -2.49
N VAL A 55 -8.92 0.08 -3.08
CA VAL A 55 -10.19 -0.63 -3.29
C VAL A 55 -10.86 -0.99 -1.96
N LEU A 56 -10.09 -1.50 -1.00
CA LEU A 56 -10.59 -1.79 0.35
C LEU A 56 -11.09 -0.52 1.04
N LYS A 57 -10.39 0.61 0.88
CA LYS A 57 -10.81 1.90 1.46
C LYS A 57 -12.14 2.36 0.88
N ASP A 58 -12.32 2.23 -0.43
CA ASP A 58 -13.58 2.57 -1.09
C ASP A 58 -14.70 1.60 -0.70
N PHE A 59 -14.38 0.31 -0.54
CA PHE A 59 -15.33 -0.71 -0.11
C PHE A 59 -15.85 -0.48 1.31
N ILE A 60 -14.99 -0.10 2.26
CA ILE A 60 -15.41 0.13 3.65
C ILE A 60 -16.10 1.49 3.85
N ARG A 61 -15.90 2.45 2.94
CA ARG A 61 -16.39 3.82 3.07
C ARG A 61 -17.89 3.93 3.37
N PRO A 62 -18.81 3.16 2.74
CA PRO A 62 -20.24 3.22 3.04
C PRO A 62 -20.60 2.74 4.45
N TYR A 63 -19.71 1.99 5.09
CA TYR A 63 -19.93 1.35 6.39
C TYR A 63 -19.15 2.03 7.52
N ALA A 64 -18.37 3.08 7.23
CA ALA A 64 -17.51 3.75 8.19
C ALA A 64 -18.28 4.32 9.39
N ASP A 65 -19.51 4.79 9.17
CA ASP A 65 -20.40 5.31 10.22
C ASP A 65 -21.22 4.22 10.92
N ILE A 66 -21.21 2.99 10.39
CA ILE A 66 -22.02 1.85 10.85
C ILE A 66 -21.21 0.94 11.78
N SER A 67 -19.90 0.79 11.55
CA SER A 67 -19.06 -0.07 12.41
C SER A 67 -18.79 0.62 13.75
N GLN A 68 -19.63 0.34 14.74
CA GLN A 68 -19.64 1.02 16.03
C GLN A 68 -18.53 0.52 16.96
N ASN A 69 -17.90 -0.62 16.65
CA ASN A 69 -16.83 -1.20 17.45
C ASN A 69 -15.73 -1.88 16.61
N LYS A 70 -14.56 -2.06 17.25
CA LYS A 70 -13.36 -2.65 16.63
C LYS A 70 -13.60 -4.04 16.02
N LYS A 71 -14.50 -4.84 16.59
CA LYS A 71 -14.78 -6.21 16.14
C LYS A 71 -15.59 -6.23 14.84
N GLU A 72 -16.55 -5.31 14.70
CA GLU A 72 -17.32 -5.13 13.46
C GLU A 72 -16.44 -4.60 12.34
N LEU A 73 -15.58 -3.62 12.63
CA LEU A 73 -14.62 -3.11 11.66
C LEU A 73 -13.66 -4.21 11.18
N GLN A 74 -13.17 -5.05 12.10
CA GLN A 74 -12.33 -6.19 11.75
C GLN A 74 -13.04 -7.15 10.80
N ARG A 75 -14.29 -7.54 11.10
CA ARG A 75 -15.08 -8.44 10.23
C ARG A 75 -15.35 -7.84 8.85
N LEU A 76 -15.61 -6.54 8.78
CA LEU A 76 -15.80 -5.83 7.52
C LEU A 76 -14.53 -5.89 6.67
N LEU A 77 -13.36 -5.65 7.28
CA LEU A 77 -12.07 -5.74 6.60
C LEU A 77 -11.76 -7.17 6.14
N GLU A 78 -12.01 -8.18 6.97
CA GLU A 78 -11.84 -9.60 6.61
C GLU A 78 -12.70 -9.99 5.40
N THR A 79 -13.95 -9.54 5.38
CA THR A 79 -14.88 -9.77 4.26
C THR A 79 -14.37 -9.09 2.99
N ALA A 80 -13.91 -7.84 3.10
CA ALA A 80 -13.42 -7.07 1.97
C ALA A 80 -12.15 -7.69 1.35
N VAL A 81 -11.22 -8.18 2.18
CA VAL A 81 -10.02 -8.90 1.74
C VAL A 81 -10.40 -10.20 1.03
N THR A 82 -11.32 -10.97 1.61
CA THR A 82 -11.79 -12.23 1.00
C THR A 82 -12.43 -11.98 -0.38
N ALA A 83 -13.27 -10.95 -0.49
CA ALA A 83 -13.90 -10.58 -1.76
C ALA A 83 -12.88 -10.15 -2.82
N TRP A 84 -11.83 -9.42 -2.41
CA TRP A 84 -10.72 -9.04 -3.27
C TRP A 84 -9.96 -10.27 -3.77
N ASP A 85 -9.56 -11.18 -2.89
CA ASP A 85 -8.83 -12.39 -3.26
C ASP A 85 -9.63 -13.26 -4.24
N LEU A 86 -10.94 -13.42 -4.00
CA LEU A 86 -11.85 -14.14 -4.91
C LEU A 86 -11.96 -13.47 -6.29
N ALA A 87 -11.95 -12.13 -6.36
CA ALA A 87 -12.02 -11.40 -7.62
C ALA A 87 -10.75 -11.54 -8.47
N LEU A 88 -9.61 -11.84 -7.83
CA LEU A 88 -8.33 -12.07 -8.51
C LEU A 88 -8.10 -13.53 -8.91
N MET A 89 -8.94 -14.46 -8.43
CA MET A 89 -8.81 -15.86 -8.81
C MET A 89 -9.12 -16.05 -10.31
N PRO A 90 -8.27 -16.77 -11.06
CA PRO A 90 -8.57 -17.14 -12.44
C PRO A 90 -9.81 -18.04 -12.48
N LYS A 91 -10.60 -17.91 -13.56
CA LYS A 91 -11.78 -18.76 -13.81
C LYS A 91 -11.40 -20.16 -14.24
#